data_AF-F2CDR0-F1
#
_entry.id   AF-F2CDR0-F1
#
_cell.length_a   1.000
_cell.length_b   1.000
_cell.length_c   1.000
_cell.angle_alpha   90.00
_cell.angle_beta   90.00
_cell.angle_gamma   90.00
#
_symmetry.space_group_name_H-M   'P 1'
#
loop_
_entity.id
_entity.type
_entity.pdbx_description
1 polymer ?
#
loop_
_entity_poly.entity_id
_entity_poly.type
_entity_poly.pdbx_seq_one_letter_code
_entity_poly.pdbx_strand_id
1 'polypeptide(L)'
;MKKRYNGGILVKKKIIIGLTILFIVFSGGIYMYNKLTKPNFGSKTTKLYQHGFRLLEEQIGTYIKENYSGIEKIEFSPIYITGDDGSSMLNAEVVPIVYDSYGNKAKFGGLYKNFQQPAYGTIGYLRVSFDYSGKSYIELSTDSGEFKEVTYGQSLPKEIKLREMKDVDFNFETLIREGKLKGIEKSDKGSPDAEIVYNLQLKKGVLPDDIE
;
A
#
# COMPACT_ATOMS: atom_id res chain seq x y z
N MET A 1 -69.51 -22.89 3.01
CA MET A 1 -68.13 -23.04 2.50
C MET A 1 -67.36 -21.75 2.79
N LYS A 2 -66.56 -21.70 3.87
CA LYS A 2 -65.86 -20.47 4.30
C LYS A 2 -64.64 -20.23 3.38
N LYS A 3 -64.70 -19.22 2.51
CA LYS A 3 -63.53 -18.76 1.72
C LYS A 3 -62.47 -18.24 2.70
N ARG A 4 -61.39 -19.00 2.92
CA ARG A 4 -60.21 -18.53 3.66
C ARG A 4 -59.60 -17.37 2.87
N TYR A 5 -59.53 -16.19 3.48
CA TYR A 5 -58.98 -14.99 2.87
C TYR A 5 -57.45 -15.10 2.80
N ASN A 6 -56.92 -15.40 1.61
CA ASN A 6 -55.48 -15.63 1.37
C ASN A 6 -54.66 -14.34 1.18
N GLY A 7 -55.24 -13.15 1.36
CA GLY A 7 -54.59 -11.86 1.12
C GLY A 7 -53.31 -11.65 1.93
N GLY A 8 -53.31 -12.03 3.22
CA GLY A 8 -52.11 -11.94 4.07
C GLY A 8 -50.98 -12.89 3.65
N ILE A 9 -51.31 -14.06 3.08
CA ILE A 9 -50.32 -15.02 2.54
C ILE A 9 -49.70 -14.45 1.26
N LEU A 10 -50.51 -13.80 0.40
CA LEU A 10 -50.04 -13.21 -0.84
C LEU A 10 -49.11 -12.00 -0.59
N VAL A 11 -49.47 -11.12 0.36
CA VAL A 11 -48.64 -9.97 0.76
C VAL A 11 -47.32 -10.44 1.39
N LYS A 12 -47.36 -11.45 2.27
CA LYS A 12 -46.15 -12.08 2.82
C LYS A 12 -45.24 -12.66 1.74
N LYS A 13 -45.80 -13.34 0.72
CA LYS A 13 -45.01 -13.85 -0.43
C LYS A 13 -44.35 -12.73 -1.24
N LYS A 14 -45.06 -11.62 -1.50
CA LYS A 14 -44.48 -10.47 -2.22
C LYS A 14 -43.36 -9.80 -1.43
N ILE A 15 -43.51 -9.66 -0.11
CA ILE A 15 -42.47 -9.12 0.78
C ILE A 15 -41.23 -10.03 0.77
N ILE A 16 -41.42 -11.36 0.88
CA ILE A 16 -40.32 -12.33 0.81
C ILE A 16 -39.58 -12.22 -0.52
N ILE A 17 -40.29 -12.19 -1.65
CA ILE A 17 -39.66 -12.04 -2.98
C ILE A 17 -38.86 -10.73 -3.06
N GLY A 18 -39.43 -9.62 -2.58
CA GLY A 18 -38.74 -8.32 -2.55
C GLY A 18 -37.44 -8.36 -1.72
N LEU A 19 -37.48 -8.99 -0.53
CA LEU A 19 -36.30 -9.17 0.32
C LEU A 19 -35.26 -10.09 -0.32
N THR A 20 -35.69 -11.16 -1.01
CA THR A 20 -34.79 -12.06 -1.72
C THR A 20 -34.06 -11.33 -2.86
N ILE A 21 -34.77 -10.53 -3.66
CA ILE A 21 -34.15 -9.72 -4.73
C ILE A 21 -33.16 -8.73 -4.14
N LEU A 22 -33.53 -8.02 -3.07
CA LEU A 22 -32.64 -7.07 -2.39
C LEU A 22 -31.36 -7.76 -1.88
N PHE A 23 -31.50 -8.94 -1.28
CA PHE A 23 -30.36 -9.73 -0.82
C PHE A 23 -29.44 -10.17 -1.98
N ILE A 24 -30.00 -10.60 -3.11
CA ILE A 24 -29.22 -10.98 -4.30
C ILE A 24 -28.48 -9.77 -4.86
N VAL A 25 -29.12 -8.61 -4.97
CA VAL A 25 -28.49 -7.38 -5.46
C VAL A 25 -27.36 -6.95 -4.52
N PHE A 26 -27.59 -6.98 -3.21
CA PHE A 26 -26.60 -6.58 -2.21
C PHE A 26 -25.40 -7.55 -2.18
N SER A 27 -25.66 -8.86 -2.21
CA SER A 27 -24.59 -9.88 -2.26
C SER A 27 -23.81 -9.85 -3.57
N GLY A 28 -24.49 -9.69 -4.71
CA GLY A 28 -23.86 -9.51 -6.02
C GLY A 28 -23.00 -8.24 -6.08
N GLY A 29 -23.49 -7.13 -5.52
CA GLY A 29 -22.73 -5.88 -5.40
C GLY A 29 -21.46 -6.04 -4.56
N ILE A 30 -21.55 -6.68 -3.39
CA ILE A 30 -20.39 -6.97 -2.53
C ILE A 30 -19.39 -7.88 -3.25
N TYR A 31 -19.87 -8.92 -3.93
CA TYR A 31 -19.02 -9.82 -4.69
C TYR A 31 -18.26 -9.09 -5.79
N MET A 32 -18.95 -8.29 -6.61
CA MET A 32 -18.34 -7.49 -7.67
C MET A 32 -17.37 -6.46 -7.12
N TYR A 33 -17.72 -5.75 -6.05
CA TYR A 33 -16.83 -4.81 -5.37
C TYR A 33 -15.53 -5.50 -4.94
N ASN A 34 -15.62 -6.61 -4.20
CA ASN A 34 -14.44 -7.35 -3.77
C ASN A 34 -13.60 -7.83 -4.96
N LYS A 35 -14.23 -8.34 -6.03
CA LYS A 35 -13.54 -8.81 -7.23
C LYS A 35 -12.80 -7.68 -7.97
N LEU A 36 -13.33 -6.46 -7.94
CA LEU A 36 -12.76 -5.31 -8.62
C LEU A 36 -11.69 -4.60 -7.78
N THR A 37 -11.82 -4.58 -6.45
CA THR A 37 -10.95 -3.77 -5.59
C THR A 37 -9.91 -4.56 -4.79
N LYS A 38 -10.10 -5.87 -4.59
CA LYS A 38 -9.17 -6.70 -3.81
C LYS A 38 -8.34 -7.59 -4.73
N PRO A 39 -7.04 -7.76 -4.43
CA PRO A 39 -6.22 -8.69 -5.18
C PRO A 39 -6.72 -10.14 -5.03
N ASN A 40 -6.58 -10.92 -6.09
CA ASN A 40 -6.93 -12.34 -6.13
C ASN A 40 -5.87 -13.22 -5.45
N PHE A 41 -5.49 -12.86 -4.23
CA PHE A 41 -4.51 -13.59 -3.43
C PHE A 41 -5.18 -14.51 -2.42
N GLY A 42 -4.63 -15.72 -2.28
CA GLY A 42 -4.92 -16.57 -1.13
C GLY A 42 -4.44 -15.92 0.18
N SER A 43 -4.93 -16.43 1.32
CA SER A 43 -4.57 -15.89 2.64
C SER A 43 -3.07 -15.95 2.93
N LYS A 44 -2.38 -17.00 2.47
CA LYS A 44 -0.93 -17.18 2.62
C LYS A 44 -0.15 -16.11 1.85
N THR A 45 -0.49 -15.90 0.58
CA THR A 45 0.13 -14.85 -0.26
C THR A 45 -0.17 -13.46 0.29
N THR A 46 -1.41 -13.20 0.70
CA THR A 46 -1.81 -11.92 1.31
C THR A 46 -0.92 -11.58 2.50
N LYS A 47 -0.75 -12.52 3.45
CA LYS A 47 0.12 -12.32 4.62
C LYS A 47 1.58 -12.10 4.23
N LEU A 48 2.09 -12.84 3.25
CA LEU A 48 3.47 -12.67 2.79
C LEU A 48 3.71 -11.26 2.24
N TYR A 49 2.81 -10.76 1.40
CA TYR A 49 2.89 -9.39 0.89
C TYR A 49 2.79 -8.37 2.02
N GLN A 50 1.83 -8.52 2.94
CA GLN A 50 1.72 -7.63 4.10
C GLN A 50 3.00 -7.60 4.94
N HIS A 51 3.61 -8.75 5.20
CA HIS A 51 4.85 -8.84 5.96
C HIS A 51 6.03 -8.22 5.22
N GLY A 52 6.16 -8.48 3.91
CA GLY A 52 7.21 -7.91 3.09
C GLY A 52 7.12 -6.39 2.99
N PHE A 53 5.92 -5.87 2.72
CA PHE A 53 5.67 -4.43 2.67
C PHE A 53 5.82 -3.77 4.03
N ARG A 54 5.46 -4.44 5.13
CA ARG A 54 5.72 -3.88 6.47
C ARG A 54 7.21 -3.63 6.71
N LEU A 55 8.07 -4.55 6.28
CA LEU A 55 9.52 -4.39 6.39
C LEU A 55 10.04 -3.32 5.41
N LEU A 56 9.47 -3.22 4.20
CA LEU A 56 9.80 -2.17 3.25
C LEU A 56 9.41 -0.77 3.75
N GLU A 57 8.20 -0.61 4.28
CA GLU A 57 7.73 0.62 4.91
C GLU A 57 8.62 1.00 6.11
N GLU A 58 9.07 0.02 6.90
CA GLU A 58 10.02 0.25 8.00
C GLU A 58 11.38 0.72 7.48
N GLN A 59 11.89 0.12 6.39
CA GLN A 59 13.14 0.53 5.76
C GLN A 59 13.05 1.98 5.23
N ILE A 60 12.03 2.30 4.43
CA ILE A 60 11.82 3.64 3.85
C ILE A 60 11.56 4.66 4.96
N GLY A 61 10.66 4.34 5.89
CA GLY A 61 10.28 5.24 6.97
C GLY A 61 11.45 5.55 7.89
N THR A 62 12.27 4.54 8.21
CA THR A 62 13.50 4.72 8.99
C THR A 62 14.50 5.59 8.22
N TYR A 63 14.70 5.33 6.92
CA TYR A 63 15.59 6.15 6.10
C TYR A 63 15.19 7.63 6.14
N ILE A 64 13.92 7.94 5.83
CA ILE A 64 13.41 9.31 5.85
C ILE A 64 13.59 9.92 7.25
N LYS A 65 13.16 9.20 8.28
CA LYS A 65 13.19 9.66 9.67
C LYS A 65 14.60 9.94 10.17
N GLU A 66 15.58 9.11 9.84
CA GLU A 66 16.95 9.25 10.32
C GLU A 66 17.78 10.26 9.50
N ASN A 67 17.41 10.52 8.23
CA ASN A 67 18.22 11.33 7.31
C ASN A 67 17.61 12.69 6.92
N TYR A 68 16.39 13.01 7.35
CA TYR A 68 15.74 14.27 7.06
C TYR A 68 15.22 14.94 8.33
N SER A 69 15.59 16.19 8.55
CA SER A 69 14.99 17.06 9.58
C SER A 69 13.77 17.78 9.04
N GLY A 70 12.86 18.20 9.92
CA GLY A 70 11.65 18.93 9.55
C GLY A 70 10.45 18.06 9.18
N ILE A 71 10.56 16.74 9.35
CA ILE A 71 9.48 15.78 9.14
C ILE A 71 8.62 15.71 10.39
N GLU A 72 7.32 15.88 10.24
CA GLU A 72 6.34 15.66 11.31
C GLU A 72 5.81 14.22 11.30
N LYS A 73 5.45 13.72 10.10
CA LYS A 73 4.84 12.40 9.94
C LYS A 73 5.16 11.81 8.58
N ILE A 74 5.26 10.48 8.54
CA ILE A 74 5.39 9.66 7.34
C ILE A 74 4.21 8.68 7.36
N GLU A 75 3.42 8.65 6.29
CA GLU A 75 2.34 7.69 6.09
C GLU A 75 2.57 6.91 4.80
N PHE A 76 1.99 5.72 4.72
CA PHE A 76 2.02 4.92 3.51
C PHE A 76 0.61 4.75 2.92
N SER A 77 0.53 4.77 1.59
CA SER A 77 -0.68 4.39 0.87
C SER A 77 -1.03 2.92 1.11
N PRO A 78 -2.23 2.46 0.72
CA PRO A 78 -2.45 1.03 0.51
C PRO A 78 -1.40 0.46 -0.44
N ILE A 79 -1.16 -0.85 -0.35
CA ILE A 79 -0.32 -1.61 -1.26
C ILE A 79 -1.14 -1.92 -2.51
N TYR A 80 -0.74 -1.34 -3.63
CA TYR A 80 -1.40 -1.49 -4.93
C TYR A 80 -0.83 -2.67 -5.68
N ILE A 81 -1.70 -3.60 -6.08
CA ILE A 81 -1.36 -4.82 -6.81
C ILE A 81 -1.91 -4.74 -8.24
N THR A 82 -1.06 -4.98 -9.22
CA THR A 82 -1.43 -5.10 -10.64
C THR A 82 -0.98 -6.45 -11.21
N GLY A 83 -1.67 -6.97 -12.22
CA GLY A 83 -1.31 -8.25 -12.88
C GLY A 83 -1.73 -9.51 -12.12
N ASP A 84 -2.55 -9.38 -11.07
CA ASP A 84 -3.07 -10.50 -10.27
C ASP A 84 -4.15 -11.34 -10.98
N ASP A 85 -4.63 -10.87 -12.13
CA ASP A 85 -5.55 -11.57 -13.03
C ASP A 85 -4.84 -12.33 -14.16
N GLY A 86 -3.50 -12.35 -14.16
CA GLY A 86 -2.69 -13.03 -15.17
C GLY A 86 -2.61 -12.30 -16.51
N SER A 87 -3.15 -11.07 -16.63
CA SER A 87 -3.08 -10.27 -17.85
C SER A 87 -1.73 -9.55 -18.04
N SER A 88 -0.96 -9.39 -16.97
CA SER A 88 0.36 -8.76 -16.97
C SER A 88 1.28 -9.39 -15.93
N MET A 89 2.55 -8.99 -15.93
CA MET A 89 3.46 -9.31 -14.83
C MET A 89 2.89 -8.77 -13.51
N LEU A 90 2.93 -9.60 -12.47
CA LEU A 90 2.51 -9.22 -11.13
C LEU A 90 3.44 -8.14 -10.59
N ASN A 91 2.87 -7.04 -10.13
CA ASN A 91 3.60 -5.95 -9.49
C ASN A 91 2.83 -5.49 -8.25
N ALA A 92 3.58 -5.06 -7.25
CA ALA A 92 3.06 -4.51 -6.01
C ALA A 92 3.85 -3.27 -5.61
N GLU A 93 3.16 -2.19 -5.25
CA GLU A 93 3.78 -0.90 -4.93
C GLU A 93 3.07 -0.21 -3.77
N VAL A 94 3.83 0.58 -3.02
CA VAL A 94 3.36 1.47 -1.96
C VAL A 94 3.88 2.87 -2.24
N VAL A 95 3.14 3.89 -1.80
CA VAL A 95 3.53 5.29 -1.98
C VAL A 95 3.73 5.94 -0.61
N PRO A 96 4.97 6.40 -0.30
CA PRO A 96 5.24 7.23 0.87
C PRO A 96 4.55 8.59 0.74
N ILE A 97 4.03 9.08 1.86
CA ILE A 97 3.36 10.37 2.01
C ILE A 97 4.01 11.07 3.20
N VAL A 98 4.55 12.26 3.00
CA VAL A 98 5.32 12.99 4.01
C VAL A 98 4.59 14.27 4.40
N TYR A 99 4.63 14.56 5.70
CA TYR A 99 4.13 15.78 6.31
C TYR A 99 5.32 16.55 6.88
N ASP A 100 5.45 17.82 6.51
CA ASP A 100 6.44 18.71 7.12
C ASP A 100 5.90 19.37 8.38
N SER A 101 6.81 19.94 9.17
CA SER A 101 6.50 20.65 10.43
C SER A 101 5.69 21.94 10.26
N TYR A 102 5.37 22.33 9.03
CA TYR A 102 4.52 23.49 8.70
C TYR A 102 3.09 23.07 8.33
N GLY A 103 2.77 21.78 8.45
CA GLY A 103 1.45 21.23 8.14
C GLY A 103 1.22 20.99 6.64
N ASN A 104 2.24 21.07 5.79
CA ASN A 104 2.11 20.67 4.39
C ASN A 104 2.22 19.16 4.25
N LYS A 105 1.54 18.61 3.25
CA LYS A 105 1.49 17.18 2.95
C LYS A 105 1.88 16.98 1.49
N ALA A 106 2.73 16.01 1.22
CA ALA A 106 3.08 15.62 -0.15
C ALA A 106 3.22 14.11 -0.30
N LYS A 107 2.74 13.59 -1.44
CA LYS A 107 2.99 12.21 -1.86
C LYS A 107 4.31 12.14 -2.63
N PHE A 108 5.08 11.08 -2.41
CA PHE A 108 6.15 10.71 -3.33
C PHE A 108 5.53 10.14 -4.62
N GLY A 109 6.29 10.14 -5.70
CA GLY A 109 5.77 9.65 -6.97
C GLY A 109 5.16 10.74 -7.86
N GLY A 110 4.50 10.31 -8.95
CA GLY A 110 3.85 11.18 -9.92
C GLY A 110 4.74 11.54 -11.12
N LEU A 111 4.14 12.26 -12.08
CA LEU A 111 4.84 12.77 -13.26
C LEU A 111 5.37 14.18 -12.98
N TYR A 112 6.67 14.39 -13.13
CA TYR A 112 7.27 15.72 -13.10
C TYR A 112 8.09 15.95 -14.36
N LYS A 113 7.75 16.97 -15.16
CA LYS A 113 8.46 17.34 -16.40
C LYS A 113 8.78 16.12 -17.32
N ASN A 114 7.81 15.22 -17.48
CA ASN A 114 7.91 13.96 -18.24
C ASN A 114 8.85 12.89 -17.63
N PHE A 115 9.29 13.06 -16.38
CA PHE A 115 9.98 12.03 -15.62
C PHE A 115 8.99 11.33 -14.70
N GLN A 116 8.89 10.01 -14.85
CA GLN A 116 8.13 9.17 -13.93
C GLN A 116 8.94 8.99 -12.66
N GLN A 117 8.40 9.46 -11.54
CA GLN A 117 9.03 9.27 -10.25
C GLN A 117 9.12 7.77 -9.89
N PRO A 118 10.12 7.37 -9.09
CA PRO A 118 10.36 5.97 -8.76
C PRO A 118 9.19 5.31 -8.02
N ALA A 119 9.01 4.02 -8.27
CA ALA A 119 8.08 3.17 -7.56
C ALA A 119 8.76 2.51 -6.35
N TYR A 120 8.04 2.37 -5.24
CA TYR A 120 8.52 1.71 -4.04
C TYR A 120 7.77 0.39 -3.85
N GLY A 121 8.39 -0.74 -4.17
CA GLY A 121 7.67 -2.00 -4.16
C GLY A 121 8.47 -3.18 -4.65
N THR A 122 7.80 -4.13 -5.30
CA THR A 122 8.42 -5.36 -5.78
C THR A 122 9.45 -5.15 -6.89
N ILE A 123 9.36 -4.01 -7.57
CA ILE A 123 10.37 -3.56 -8.51
C ILE A 123 11.41 -2.76 -7.73
N GLY A 124 12.65 -3.23 -7.75
CA GLY A 124 13.80 -2.53 -7.18
C GLY A 124 14.03 -2.72 -5.68
N TYR A 125 12.97 -2.86 -4.87
CA TYR A 125 13.11 -2.78 -3.40
C TYR A 125 12.78 -4.04 -2.62
N LEU A 126 11.77 -4.81 -3.07
CA LEU A 126 11.23 -5.93 -2.31
C LEU A 126 11.12 -7.18 -3.17
N ARG A 127 11.54 -8.32 -2.64
CA ARG A 127 11.20 -9.63 -3.20
C ARG A 127 10.41 -10.41 -2.18
N VAL A 128 9.29 -10.96 -2.64
CA VAL A 128 8.43 -11.84 -1.86
C VAL A 128 8.17 -13.10 -2.67
N SER A 129 8.55 -14.26 -2.13
CA SER A 129 8.44 -15.53 -2.86
C SER A 129 8.22 -16.71 -1.92
N PHE A 130 7.93 -17.86 -2.52
CA PHE A 130 7.90 -19.15 -1.83
C PHE A 130 8.90 -20.10 -2.51
N ASP A 131 9.59 -20.94 -1.74
CA ASP A 131 10.35 -22.05 -2.30
C ASP A 131 9.43 -23.21 -2.73
N TYR A 132 10.04 -24.28 -3.26
CA TYR A 132 9.35 -25.51 -3.65
C TYR A 132 8.65 -26.22 -2.48
N SER A 133 9.09 -26.00 -1.24
CA SER A 133 8.46 -26.56 -0.02
C SER A 133 7.31 -25.69 0.50
N GLY A 134 7.13 -24.50 -0.07
CA GLY A 134 6.17 -23.50 0.36
C GLY A 134 6.64 -22.65 1.55
N LYS A 135 7.93 -22.68 1.91
CA LYS A 135 8.52 -21.72 2.86
C LYS A 135 8.57 -20.35 2.19
N SER A 136 8.17 -19.31 2.91
CA SER A 136 8.19 -17.93 2.42
C SER A 136 9.55 -17.27 2.62
N TYR A 137 9.94 -16.43 1.67
CA TYR A 137 11.13 -15.60 1.72
C TYR A 137 10.76 -14.14 1.46
N ILE A 138 11.39 -13.25 2.20
CA ILE A 138 11.28 -11.81 2.02
C ILE A 138 12.69 -11.29 1.89
N GLU A 139 12.99 -10.55 0.83
CA GLU A 139 14.28 -9.91 0.66
C GLU A 139 14.09 -8.43 0.40
N LEU A 140 14.94 -7.60 1.01
CA LEU A 140 14.98 -6.17 0.78
C LEU A 140 16.28 -5.78 0.08
N SER A 141 16.21 -4.76 -0.76
CA SER A 141 17.39 -4.19 -1.41
C SER A 141 18.30 -3.48 -0.40
N THR A 142 19.60 -3.57 -0.61
CA THR A 142 20.64 -2.86 0.14
C THR A 142 21.14 -1.63 -0.63
N ASP A 143 22.03 -0.84 -0.01
CA ASP A 143 22.72 0.28 -0.68
C ASP A 143 23.51 -0.16 -1.93
N SER A 144 23.98 -1.42 -1.97
CA SER A 144 24.71 -1.97 -3.13
C SER A 144 23.80 -2.44 -4.27
N GLY A 145 22.48 -2.41 -4.08
CA GLY A 145 21.50 -2.97 -5.00
C GLY A 145 21.37 -4.50 -4.92
N GLU A 146 22.06 -5.14 -3.98
CA GLU A 146 21.86 -6.55 -3.67
C GLU A 146 20.59 -6.75 -2.85
N PHE A 147 20.05 -7.97 -2.86
CA PHE A 147 18.91 -8.34 -2.02
C PHE A 147 19.38 -9.22 -0.87
N LYS A 148 18.93 -8.92 0.34
CA LYS A 148 19.18 -9.75 1.51
C LYS A 148 17.87 -10.24 2.14
N GLU A 149 17.85 -11.52 2.49
CA GLU A 149 16.74 -12.13 3.20
C GLU A 149 16.56 -11.48 4.58
N VAL A 150 15.30 -11.15 4.90
CA VAL A 150 14.86 -10.55 6.15
C VAL A 150 13.69 -11.33 6.71
N THR A 151 13.53 -11.30 8.03
CA THR A 151 12.45 -12.01 8.73
C THR A 151 11.50 -11.02 9.37
N TYR A 152 10.21 -11.17 9.07
CA TYR A 152 9.17 -10.37 9.69
C TYR A 152 9.13 -10.58 11.21
N GLY A 153 8.99 -9.48 11.96
CA GLY A 153 9.00 -9.48 13.42
C GLY A 153 10.39 -9.49 14.05
N GLN A 154 11.46 -9.49 13.25
CA GLN A 154 12.83 -9.24 13.71
C GLN A 154 13.26 -7.84 13.30
N SER A 155 14.18 -7.25 14.06
CA SER A 155 14.78 -5.96 13.69
C SER A 155 15.50 -6.07 12.35
N LEU A 156 15.38 -5.04 11.51
CA LEU A 156 16.08 -4.98 10.23
C LEU A 156 17.61 -5.07 10.44
N PRO A 157 18.31 -5.95 9.69
CA PRO A 157 19.77 -5.99 9.69
C PRO A 157 20.38 -4.63 9.33
N LYS A 158 21.59 -4.35 9.83
CA LYS A 158 22.26 -3.07 9.56
C LYS A 158 22.49 -2.82 8.08
N GLU A 159 22.65 -3.88 7.29
CA GLU A 159 22.88 -3.80 5.84
C GLU A 159 21.62 -3.42 5.05
N ILE A 160 20.44 -3.59 5.65
CA ILE A 160 19.16 -3.16 5.09
C ILE A 160 18.86 -1.70 5.45
N LYS A 161 19.46 -1.17 6.52
CA LYS A 161 19.38 0.24 6.85
C LYS A 161 20.19 1.05 5.84
N LEU A 162 19.47 1.60 4.86
CA LEU A 162 20.08 2.32 3.75
C LEU A 162 20.75 3.60 4.23
N ARG A 163 21.93 3.90 3.70
CA ARG A 163 22.61 5.19 3.87
C ARG A 163 22.26 6.13 2.73
N GLU A 164 21.95 5.58 1.57
CA GLU A 164 21.56 6.33 0.39
C GLU A 164 20.31 5.72 -0.25
N MET A 165 19.26 6.53 -0.40
CA MET A 165 18.05 6.11 -1.10
C MET A 165 17.71 7.16 -2.15
N LYS A 166 18.42 7.09 -3.29
CA LYS A 166 18.40 8.11 -4.35
C LYS A 166 16.98 8.48 -4.80
N ASP A 167 16.09 7.51 -4.84
CA ASP A 167 14.69 7.71 -5.23
C ASP A 167 13.90 8.53 -4.21
N VAL A 168 14.17 8.36 -2.91
CA VAL A 168 13.61 9.19 -1.84
C VAL A 168 14.22 10.59 -1.88
N ASP A 169 15.53 10.67 -2.03
CA ASP A 169 16.25 11.94 -2.08
C ASP A 169 15.75 12.83 -3.24
N PHE A 170 15.60 12.24 -4.42
CA PHE A 170 15.10 12.92 -5.61
C PHE A 170 13.65 13.40 -5.45
N ASN A 171 12.81 12.66 -4.73
CA ASN A 171 11.44 13.09 -4.41
C ASN A 171 11.45 14.32 -3.50
N PHE A 172 12.26 14.31 -2.44
CA PHE A 172 12.39 15.48 -1.55
C PHE A 172 12.88 16.72 -2.30
N GLU A 173 13.96 16.59 -3.07
CA GLU A 173 14.48 17.69 -3.89
C GLU A 173 13.40 18.29 -4.80
N THR A 174 12.58 17.44 -5.42
CA THR A 174 11.50 17.87 -6.30
C THR A 174 10.39 18.57 -5.52
N LEU A 175 9.89 17.97 -4.45
CA LEU A 175 8.76 18.50 -3.66
C LEU A 175 9.11 19.80 -2.92
N ILE A 176 10.35 19.95 -2.44
CA ILE A 176 10.85 21.18 -1.82
C ILE A 176 10.97 22.29 -2.87
N ARG A 177 11.55 21.98 -4.03
CA ARG A 177 11.69 22.94 -5.14
C ARG A 177 10.34 23.42 -5.67
N GLU A 178 9.31 22.58 -5.64
CA GLU A 178 7.94 22.96 -5.98
C GLU A 178 7.22 23.75 -4.88
N GLY A 179 7.81 23.85 -3.68
CA GLY A 179 7.19 24.49 -2.53
C GLY A 179 6.04 23.70 -1.90
N LYS A 180 5.88 22.42 -2.27
CA LYS A 180 4.91 21.49 -1.67
C LYS A 180 5.32 21.07 -0.26
N LEU A 181 6.63 21.03 0.00
CA LEU A 181 7.22 20.81 1.31
C LEU A 181 8.14 21.98 1.67
N LYS A 182 8.22 22.31 2.96
CA LYS A 182 8.97 23.45 3.51
C LYS A 182 9.77 23.04 4.74
N GLY A 183 10.97 23.61 4.86
CA GLY A 183 11.86 23.41 6.00
C GLY A 183 12.31 21.96 6.23
N ILE A 184 12.18 21.11 5.22
CA ILE A 184 12.80 19.79 5.20
C ILE A 184 14.22 19.93 4.67
N GLU A 185 15.18 19.36 5.40
CA GLU A 185 16.60 19.37 5.05
C GLU A 185 17.21 17.99 5.29
N LYS A 186 18.11 17.56 4.40
CA LYS A 186 18.90 16.34 4.62
C LYS A 186 19.88 16.58 5.76
N SER A 187 19.83 15.75 6.79
CA SER A 187 20.51 15.99 8.07
C SER A 187 20.72 14.70 8.84
N ASP A 188 21.92 14.53 9.38
CA ASP A 188 22.28 13.40 10.26
C ASP A 188 21.53 13.41 11.59
N LYS A 189 20.88 14.52 11.94
CA LYS A 189 20.00 14.60 13.13
C LYS A 189 18.66 13.92 12.90
N GLY A 190 18.22 13.83 11.64
CA GLY A 190 16.91 13.34 11.27
C GLY A 190 15.76 14.10 11.95
N SER A 191 14.63 13.41 12.08
CA SER A 191 13.41 13.83 12.78
C SER A 191 13.02 12.76 13.80
N PRO A 192 13.69 12.68 14.96
CA PRO A 192 13.51 11.58 15.93
C PRO A 192 12.07 11.45 16.45
N ASP A 193 11.33 12.56 16.47
CA ASP A 193 9.95 12.61 16.93
C ASP A 193 8.92 12.34 15.81
N ALA A 194 9.35 12.19 14.55
CA ALA A 194 8.43 11.95 13.45
C ALA A 194 7.66 10.63 13.63
N GLU A 195 6.34 10.69 13.41
CA GLU A 195 5.48 9.50 13.44
C GLU A 195 5.60 8.72 12.12
N ILE A 196 5.61 7.39 12.19
CA ILE A 196 5.54 6.50 11.01
C ILE A 196 4.24 5.70 11.08
N VAL A 197 3.34 5.94 10.13
CA VAL A 197 2.05 5.26 10.00
C VAL A 197 2.08 4.29 8.83
N TYR A 198 2.08 3.01 9.18
CA TYR A 198 2.17 1.88 8.26
C TYR A 198 0.81 1.49 7.68
N ASN A 199 0.77 0.96 6.45
CA ASN A 199 -0.50 0.64 5.79
C ASN A 199 -0.46 -0.65 4.98
N LEU A 200 -0.82 -1.76 5.63
CA LEU A 200 -0.78 -3.09 5.04
C LEU A 200 -2.07 -3.48 4.30
N GLN A 201 -2.90 -2.50 3.92
CA GLN A 201 -4.10 -2.76 3.13
C GLN A 201 -3.72 -3.05 1.67
N LEU A 202 -4.10 -4.22 1.16
CA LEU A 202 -3.91 -4.56 -0.25
C LEU A 202 -5.11 -4.07 -1.09
N LYS A 203 -4.83 -3.40 -2.21
CA LYS A 203 -5.81 -2.94 -3.20
C LYS A 203 -5.39 -3.36 -4.60
N LYS A 204 -6.36 -3.67 -5.45
CA LYS A 204 -6.14 -3.90 -6.88
C LYS A 204 -6.05 -2.57 -7.63
N GLY A 205 -5.17 -2.49 -8.63
CA GLY A 205 -4.98 -1.32 -9.49
C GLY A 205 -3.74 -0.51 -9.14
N VAL A 206 -3.72 0.75 -9.54
CA VAL A 206 -2.65 1.72 -9.26
C VAL A 206 -3.15 2.81 -8.32
N LEU A 207 -2.23 3.56 -7.69
CA LEU A 207 -2.60 4.75 -6.94
C LEU A 207 -3.29 5.74 -7.90
N PRO A 208 -4.49 6.26 -7.58
CA PRO A 208 -5.12 7.30 -8.36
C PRO A 208 -4.23 8.56 -8.39
N ASP A 209 -4.07 9.17 -9.56
CA ASP A 209 -3.29 10.40 -9.73
C ASP A 209 -3.88 11.59 -8.95
N ASP A 210 -5.18 11.53 -8.64
CA ASP A 210 -5.97 12.65 -8.17
C ASP A 210 -6.54 12.42 -6.76
N ILE A 211 -5.79 12.82 -5.74
CA ILE A 211 -6.33 13.48 -4.54
C ILE A 211 -5.26 14.50 -4.11
N GLU A 212 -5.25 15.65 -4.78
CA GLU A 212 -4.74 16.90 -4.18
C GLU A 212 -5.71 17.37 -3.10
#